data_AF-A0A1R1B4T7-F1
#
_entry.id   AF-A0A1R1B4T7-F1
#
_cell.length_a   1.000
_cell.length_b   1.000
_cell.length_c   1.000
_cell.angle_alpha   90.00
_cell.angle_beta   90.00
_cell.angle_gamma   90.00
#
_symmetry.space_group_name_H-M   'P 1'
#
loop_
_entity.id
_entity.type
_entity.pdbx_description
1 polymer ?
#
loop_
_entity_poly.entity_id
_entity_poly.type
_entity_poly.pdbx_seq_one_letter_code
_entity_poly.pdbx_strand_id
1 'polypeptide(L)' 'MMGVAKGAAHTAIEGNGGNHRGYLTAWMRYRLLDDQEAMKAFHGDSSEMMNNTNWVDVIQANMDDTTFVHP' A
#
# COMPACT_ATOMS: atom_id res chain seq x y z
N MET A 1 -3.09 -0.37 -5.72
CA MET A 1 -2.49 -1.59 -5.13
C MET A 1 -3.54 -2.29 -4.29
N MET A 2 -3.61 -3.60 -4.32
CA MET A 2 -4.31 -4.44 -3.33
C MET A 2 -3.34 -5.53 -2.88
N GLY A 3 -3.31 -5.87 -1.60
CA GLY A 3 -2.57 -7.02 -1.08
C GLY A 3 -3.22 -7.53 0.19
N VAL A 4 -3.19 -8.84 0.39
CA VAL A 4 -3.76 -9.50 1.56
C VAL A 4 -2.63 -9.82 2.52
N ALA A 5 -2.73 -9.37 3.77
CA ALA A 5 -1.73 -9.70 4.78
C ALA A 5 -1.79 -11.20 5.10
N LYS A 6 -0.65 -11.89 5.02
CA LYS A 6 -0.54 -13.34 5.19
C LYS A 6 -0.98 -13.76 6.60
N GLY A 7 -2.00 -14.60 6.69
CA GLY A 7 -2.50 -15.14 7.97
C GLY A 7 -3.28 -14.15 8.84
N ALA A 8 -3.64 -12.98 8.31
CA ALA A 8 -4.44 -12.00 9.03
C ALA A 8 -5.90 -12.46 9.20
N ALA A 9 -6.38 -12.55 10.44
CA ALA A 9 -7.80 -12.63 10.74
C ALA A 9 -8.48 -11.27 10.51
N HIS A 10 -9.82 -11.23 10.49
CA HIS A 10 -10.60 -10.00 10.28
C HIS A 10 -10.20 -8.85 11.24
N THR A 11 -9.74 -9.19 12.43
CA THR A 11 -9.32 -8.26 13.48
C THR A 11 -7.82 -7.96 13.48
N ALA A 12 -7.03 -8.42 12.51
CA ALA A 12 -5.58 -8.19 12.48
C ALA A 12 -5.17 -6.70 12.34
N ILE A 13 -6.14 -5.82 12.06
CA ILE A 13 -5.98 -4.36 12.09
C ILE A 13 -6.13 -3.79 13.51
N GLU A 14 -6.80 -4.49 14.42
CA GLU A 14 -7.04 -4.04 15.79
C GLU A 14 -5.73 -3.93 16.59
N GLY A 15 -5.64 -2.95 17.49
CA GLY A 15 -4.42 -2.63 18.23
C GLY A 15 -3.50 -1.68 17.47
N ASN A 16 -2.26 -2.10 17.20
CA ASN A 16 -1.22 -1.21 16.64
C ASN A 16 -1.25 -1.10 15.09
N GLY A 17 -2.28 -1.65 14.43
CA GLY A 17 -2.43 -1.66 12.97
C GLY A 17 -1.55 -2.67 12.21
N GLY A 18 -0.67 -3.40 12.90
CA GLY A 18 0.16 -4.46 12.32
C GLY A 18 0.91 -4.05 11.05
N ASN A 19 1.03 -4.98 10.09
CA ASN A 19 1.65 -4.73 8.79
C ASN A 19 0.88 -3.68 7.95
N HIS A 20 -0.42 -3.48 8.21
CA HIS A 20 -1.24 -2.52 7.47
C HIS A 20 -0.87 -1.06 7.77
N ARG A 21 -0.38 -0.76 8.99
CA ARG A 21 -0.14 0.63 9.39
C ARG A 21 0.83 1.37 8.48
N GLY A 22 1.98 0.76 8.16
CA GLY A 22 3.00 1.38 7.32
C GLY A 22 2.48 1.70 5.92
N TYR A 23 1.86 0.71 5.28
CA TYR A 23 1.28 0.87 3.94
C TYR A 23 0.07 1.82 3.94
N LEU A 24 -0.79 1.79 4.95
CA LEU A 24 -1.89 2.75 5.04
C LEU A 24 -1.38 4.20 5.18
N THR A 25 -0.36 4.42 6.01
CA THR A 25 0.29 5.74 6.13
C THR A 25 0.95 6.17 4.83
N ALA A 26 1.68 5.28 4.15
CA ALA A 26 2.32 5.59 2.87
C ALA A 26 1.27 5.95 1.80
N TRP A 27 0.15 5.23 1.75
CA TRP A 27 -0.95 5.53 0.83
C TRP A 27 -1.56 6.91 1.11
N MET A 28 -1.83 7.24 2.37
CA MET A 28 -2.37 8.55 2.75
C MET A 28 -1.40 9.69 2.42
N ARG A 29 -0.09 9.51 2.66
CA ARG A 29 0.94 10.51 2.32
C ARG A 29 1.01 10.78 0.83
N TYR A 30 1.02 9.72 0.01
CA TYR A 30 0.99 9.86 -1.43
C TYR A 30 -0.26 10.62 -1.90
N ARG A 31 -1.44 10.25 -1.40
CA ARG A 31 -2.72 10.82 -1.88
C ARG A 31 -3.03 12.22 -1.37
N LEU A 32 -2.61 12.55 -0.14
CA LEU A 32 -3.00 13.80 0.52
C LEU A 32 -1.88 14.84 0.56
N LEU A 33 -0.63 14.41 0.42
CA LEU A 33 0.56 15.28 0.51
C LEU A 33 1.46 15.21 -0.72
N ASP A 34 1.03 14.53 -1.79
CA ASP A 34 1.80 14.31 -3.02
C ASP A 34 3.19 13.71 -2.77
N ASP A 35 3.29 12.84 -1.74
CA ASP A 35 4.55 12.21 -1.36
C ASP A 35 4.91 11.08 -2.33
N GLN A 36 5.69 11.42 -3.35
CA GLN A 36 6.17 10.49 -4.38
C GLN A 36 7.14 9.42 -3.83
N GLU A 37 7.84 9.69 -2.72
CA GLU A 37 8.68 8.69 -2.07
C GLU A 37 7.82 7.59 -1.43
N ALA A 38 6.67 7.96 -0.85
CA ALA A 38 5.72 7.01 -0.29
C ALA A 38 5.09 6.08 -1.37
N MET A 39 5.01 6.53 -2.62
CA MET A 39 4.50 5.74 -3.74
C MET A 39 5.39 4.54 -4.08
N LYS A 40 6.70 4.61 -3.81
CA LYS A 40 7.66 3.52 -4.09
C LYS A 40 7.36 2.24 -3.30
N ALA A 41 6.62 2.34 -2.20
CA ALA A 41 6.14 1.17 -1.47
C ALA A 41 5.14 0.32 -2.30
N PHE A 42 4.51 0.92 -3.31
CA PHE A 42 3.43 0.31 -4.09
C PHE A 42 3.77 0.12 -5.58
N HIS A 43 4.57 0.99 -6.19
CA HIS A 43 4.71 1.04 -7.66
C HIS A 43 5.93 0.28 -8.20
N GLY A 44 5.73 -0.46 -9.29
CA GLY A 44 6.74 -1.21 -10.02
C GLY A 44 7.10 -2.58 -9.42
N ASP A 45 7.88 -3.36 -10.17
CA ASP A 45 8.32 -4.71 -9.80
C ASP A 45 9.25 -4.71 -8.57
N SER A 46 9.93 -3.59 -8.32
CA SER A 46 10.79 -3.38 -7.15
C SER A 46 10.05 -2.80 -5.93
N SER A 47 8.72 -2.69 -5.97
CA SER A 47 7.97 -2.14 -4.84
C SER A 47 8.15 -2.98 -3.58
N GLU A 48 8.17 -2.30 -2.43
CA GLU A 48 8.35 -2.95 -1.13
C GLU A 48 7.30 -4.04 -0.90
N MET A 49 6.04 -3.79 -1.29
CA MET A 49 4.95 -4.73 -1.09
C MET A 49 5.06 -6.00 -1.94
N MET A 50 5.65 -5.91 -3.15
CA MET A 50 5.89 -7.08 -4.03
C MET A 50 7.00 -7.99 -3.49
N ASN A 51 7.94 -7.43 -2.72
CA ASN A 51 9.09 -8.17 -2.20
C ASN A 51 8.94 -8.56 -0.72
N ASN A 52 7.88 -8.11 -0.06
CA ASN A 52 7.63 -8.38 1.35
C ASN A 52 6.76 -9.63 1.53
N THR A 53 7.35 -10.69 2.06
CA THR A 53 6.71 -12.02 2.27
C THR A 53 5.53 -12.01 3.25
N ASN A 54 5.27 -10.88 3.91
CA ASN A 54 4.10 -10.67 4.75
C ASN A 54 2.82 -10.40 3.95
N TRP A 55 2.92 -10.16 2.64
CA TRP A 55 1.79 -9.95 1.74
C TRP A 55 1.65 -11.12 0.78
N VAL A 56 0.41 -11.48 0.48
CA VAL A 56 0.01 -12.46 -0.53
C VAL A 56 -1.05 -11.84 -1.45
N ASP A 57 -1.24 -12.43 -2.64
CA ASP A 57 -2.21 -11.98 -3.64
C ASP A 57 -2.10 -10.48 -3.96
N VAL A 58 -0.87 -10.02 -4.18
CA VAL A 58 -0.57 -8.63 -4.47
C VAL A 58 -0.96 -8.29 -5.92
N ILE A 59 -1.83 -7.29 -6.10
CA ILE A 59 -2.32 -6.82 -7.39
C ILE A 59 -2.05 -5.31 -7.53
N GLN A 60 -1.30 -4.94 -8.56
CA GLN A 60 -1.11 -3.56 -9.00
C GLN A 60 -2.21 -3.20 -10.01
N ALA A 61 -3.09 -2.28 -9.64
CA ALA A 61 -4.14 -1.73 -10.51
C ALA A 61 -4.20 -0.20 -10.33
N ASN A 62 -4.41 0.50 -11.45
CA ASN A 62 -4.60 1.96 -11.54
C ASN A 62 -3.50 2.77 -10.82
N MET A 63 -2.25 2.32 -10.88
CA MET A 63 -1.15 3.04 -10.23
C MET A 63 -0.60 4.19 -11.07
N ASP A 64 -0.74 4.10 -12.38
CA ASP A 64 -0.36 5.16 -13.32
C ASP A 64 -1.50 6.16 -13.54
N ASP A 65 -2.62 6.00 -12.82
CA ASP A 65 -3.79 6.84 -12.94
C ASP A 65 -3.60 8.16 -12.18
N THR A 66 -3.03 9.14 -12.89
CA THR A 66 -2.86 10.52 -12.42
C THR A 66 -4.16 11.33 -12.44
N THR A 67 -5.27 10.76 -12.93
CA THR A 67 -6.54 11.50 -13.11
C THR A 67 -7.23 11.90 -11.80
N PHE A 68 -6.76 11.39 -10.66
CA PHE A 68 -7.31 11.70 -9.34
C PHE A 68 -6.57 12.82 -8.59
N VAL A 69 -5.53 13.43 -9.19
CA VAL A 69 -4.70 14.46 -8.55
C VAL A 69 -5.27 15.88 -8.73
N HIS A 70 -6.31 16.08 -9.56
CA HIS A 70 -6.96 17.39 -9.77
C HIS A 70 -8.47 17.21 -10.04
N PRO A 71 -9.38 18.14 -9.67
CA PRO A 71 -9.20 19.60 -9.51
C PRO A 71 -8.93 20.13 -8.11
#